data_AF-A0A350W879-F1
#
_entry.id   AF-A0A350W879-F1
#
_cell.length_a   1.000
_cell.length_b   1.000
_cell.length_c   1.000
_cell.angle_alpha   90.00
_cell.angle_beta   90.00
_cell.angle_gamma   90.00
#
_symmetry.space_group_name_H-M   'P 1'
#
loop_
_entity.id
_entity.type
_entity.pdbx_description
1 polymer ?
#
loop_
_entity_poly.entity_id
_entity_poly.type
_entity_poly.pdbx_seq_one_letter_code
_entity_poly.pdbx_strand_id
1 'polypeptide(L)' 'MSAGTKITVGVRNNDVEFALRKFKNQVARNGNLSKARERADGFKSKGFKEREEKKKNTINSRKNKRNY' A
#
# COMPACT_ATOMS: atom_id res chain seq x y z
N MET A 1 -3.00 0.87 12.20
CA MET A 1 -1.64 1.35 11.92
C MET A 1 -1.74 2.78 11.41
N SER A 2 -1.14 3.74 12.11
CA SER A 2 -1.21 5.17 11.78
C SER A 2 -0.40 5.49 10.51
N ALA A 3 -0.95 6.32 9.62
CA ALA A 3 -0.25 6.78 8.43
C ALA A 3 0.89 7.71 8.87
N GLY A 4 2.15 7.30 8.68
CA GLY A 4 3.33 8.07 9.10
C GLY A 4 4.30 7.33 10.03
N THR A 5 3.99 6.09 10.44
CA THR A 5 4.96 5.29 11.21
C THR A 5 6.15 4.92 10.32
N LYS A 6 7.38 5.23 10.79
CA LYS A 6 8.63 4.83 10.14
C LYS A 6 8.69 3.30 10.05
N ILE A 7 8.99 2.77 8.85
CA ILE A 7 9.15 1.33 8.63
C ILE A 7 10.63 1.00 8.75
N THR A 8 10.96 0.06 9.62
CA THR A 8 12.31 -0.43 9.84
C THR A 8 12.34 -1.95 9.71
N VAL A 9 13.37 -2.49 9.07
CA VAL A 9 13.56 -3.94 8.95
C VAL A 9 15.00 -4.26 9.33
N GLY A 10 15.17 -5.18 10.27
CA GLY A 10 16.49 -5.68 10.62
C GLY A 10 16.99 -6.66 9.56
N VAL A 11 18.25 -6.52 9.17
CA VAL A 11 18.99 -7.51 8.38
C VAL A 11 19.55 -8.55 9.35
N ARG A 12 19.33 -9.83 9.07
CA ARG A 12 19.89 -10.94 9.85
C ARG A 12 20.72 -11.81 8.90
N ASN A 13 21.83 -12.37 9.40
CA ASN A 13 22.68 -13.30 8.67
C ASN A 13 23.21 -12.74 7.33
N ASN A 14 23.40 -11.43 7.22
CA ASN A 14 23.75 -10.73 5.98
C ASN A 14 22.80 -10.99 4.78
N ASP A 15 21.59 -11.49 5.03
CA ASP A 15 20.57 -11.68 4.00
C ASP A 15 19.83 -10.36 3.70
N VAL A 16 20.51 -9.53 2.90
CA VAL A 16 20.01 -8.23 2.49
C VAL A 16 18.82 -8.36 1.54
N GLU A 17 18.81 -9.36 0.68
CA GLU A 17 17.75 -9.54 -0.32
C GLU A 17 16.40 -9.84 0.34
N PHE A 18 16.38 -10.74 1.32
CA PHE A 18 15.17 -11.03 2.08
C PHE A 18 14.69 -9.80 2.85
N ALA A 19 15.61 -9.05 3.46
CA ALA A 19 15.29 -7.83 4.20
C ALA A 19 14.65 -6.77 3.28
N LEU A 20 15.19 -6.59 2.07
CA LEU A 20 14.63 -5.68 1.05
C LEU A 20 13.23 -6.13 0.60
N ARG A 21 13.03 -7.43 0.35
CA ARG A 21 11.72 -7.97 -0.01
C ARG A 21 10.69 -7.73 1.10
N LYS A 22 11.09 -7.98 2.35
CA LYS A 22 10.24 -7.75 3.53
C LYS A 22 9.92 -6.26 3.70
N PHE A 23 10.91 -5.38 3.52
CA PHE A 23 10.69 -3.93 3.54
C PHE A 23 9.66 -3.49 2.52
N LYS A 24 9.82 -3.91 1.26
CA LYS A 24 8.89 -3.59 0.18
C LYS A 24 7.46 -4.03 0.49
N ASN A 25 7.29 -5.23 1.05
CA ASN A 25 5.99 -5.73 1.47
C ASN A 25 5.37 -4.92 2.63
N GLN A 26 6.18 -4.51 3.62
CA GLN A 26 5.71 -3.65 4.71
C GLN A 26 5.32 -2.25 4.22
N VAL A 27 6.10 -1.66 3.30
CA VAL A 27 5.80 -0.36 2.67
C VAL A 27 4.49 -0.42 1.90
N ALA A 28 4.28 -1.49 1.11
CA ALA A 28 3.05 -1.70 0.36
C ALA A 28 1.82 -1.84 1.28
N ARG A 29 1.94 -2.57 2.41
CA ARG A 29 0.87 -2.72 3.41
C ARG A 29 0.53 -1.41 4.12
N ASN A 30 1.53 -0.57 4.42
CA ASN A 30 1.31 0.71 5.09
C ASN A 30 0.64 1.73 4.15
N GLY A 31 0.90 1.66 2.85
CA GLY A 31 0.28 2.53 1.85
C GLY A 31 0.78 3.97 1.87
N ASN A 32 1.92 4.24 2.55
CA ASN A 32 2.51 5.57 2.67
C ASN A 32 2.82 6.20 1.30
N LEU A 33 3.38 5.43 0.37
CA LEU A 33 3.71 5.91 -0.98
C LEU A 33 2.45 6.23 -1.80
N SER A 34 1.40 5.43 -1.66
CA SER A 34 0.11 5.70 -2.34
C SER A 34 -0.50 7.00 -1.84
N LYS A 35 -0.48 7.24 -0.52
CA LYS A 35 -0.95 8.51 0.07
C LYS A 35 -0.07 9.70 -0.33
N ALA A 36 1.24 9.52 -0.39
CA ALA A 36 2.15 10.57 -0.86
C ALA A 36 1.83 10.97 -2.30
N ARG A 37 1.57 9.99 -3.18
CA ARG A 37 1.13 10.23 -4.55
C ARG A 37 -0.23 10.92 -4.63
N GLU A 38 -1.21 10.48 -3.83
CA GLU A 38 -2.52 11.15 -3.76
C GLU A 38 -2.41 12.62 -3.33
N ARG A 39 -1.45 12.98 -2.46
CA ARG A 39 -1.16 14.39 -2.14
C ARG A 39 -0.48 15.13 -3.29
N ALA A 40 0.48 14.50 -3.96
CA ALA A 40 1.19 15.09 -5.09
C ALA A 40 0.27 15.34 -6.30
N ASP A 41 -0.69 14.45 -6.54
CA ASP A 41 -1.72 14.60 -7.58
C ASP A 41 -2.69 15.77 -7.30
N GLY A 42 -2.66 16.36 -6.10
CA GLY A 42 -3.45 17.53 -5.72
C GLY A 42 -4.92 17.23 -5.38
N PHE A 43 -5.77 18.26 -5.46
CA PHE A 43 -7.18 18.15 -5.11
C PHE A 43 -7.94 17.29 -6.13
N LYS A 44 -8.59 16.23 -5.64
CA LYS A 44 -9.53 15.40 -6.39
C LYS A 44 -10.94 15.62 -5.86
N SER A 45 -11.90 15.80 -6.76
CA SER A 45 -13.32 15.96 -6.41
C SER A 45 -13.87 14.71 -5.72
N LYS A 46 -14.94 14.88 -4.91
CA LYS A 46 -15.56 13.77 -4.16
C LYS A 46 -15.97 12.61 -5.07
N GLY A 47 -16.62 12.90 -6.20
CA GLY A 47 -17.04 11.88 -7.15
C GLY A 47 -15.87 11.09 -7.78
N PHE A 48 -14.71 11.73 -7.96
CA PHE A 48 -13.51 11.02 -8.42
C PHE A 48 -13.01 10.03 -7.35
N LYS A 49 -12.93 10.46 -6.10
CA LYS A 49 -12.50 9.61 -4.97
C LYS A 49 -13.40 8.39 -4.80
N GLU A 50 -14.71 8.58 -4.86
CA GLU A 50 -15.70 7.49 -4.75
C GLU A 50 -15.58 6.47 -5.89
N ARG A 51 -15.30 6.91 -7.13
CA ARG A 51 -15.06 6.01 -8.26
C ARG A 51 -13.79 5.19 -8.07
N GLU A 52 -12.70 5.81 -7.64
CA GLU A 52 -11.46 5.09 -7.37
C GLU A 52 -11.61 4.08 -6.24
N GLU A 53 -12.31 4.45 -5.16
CA GLU A 53 -12.59 3.58 -4.03
C GLU A 53 -13.43 2.37 -4.45
N LYS A 54 -14.54 2.59 -5.17
CA LYS A 54 -15.38 1.51 -5.73
C LYS A 54 -14.54 0.57 -6.60
N LYS A 55 -13.71 1.12 -7.50
CA LYS A 55 -12.82 0.33 -8.38
C LYS A 55 -11.85 -0.52 -7.57
N LYS A 56 -11.16 0.06 -6.57
CA LYS A 56 -10.22 -0.66 -5.69
C LYS A 56 -10.94 -1.79 -4.93
N ASN A 57 -12.12 -1.53 -4.38
CA ASN A 57 -12.91 -2.52 -3.63
C ASN A 57 -13.40 -3.67 -4.51
N THR A 58 -13.87 -3.39 -5.73
CA THR A 58 -14.25 -4.44 -6.69
C THR A 58 -13.07 -5.34 -7.05
N ILE A 59 -11.88 -4.77 -7.29
CA ILE A 59 -10.68 -5.55 -7.59
C ILE A 59 -10.29 -6.44 -6.41
N ASN A 60 -10.27 -5.90 -5.19
CA ASN A 60 -9.92 -6.66 -3.98
C ASN A 60 -10.95 -7.76 -3.68
N SER A 61 -12.24 -7.47 -3.81
CA SER A 61 -13.31 -8.45 -3.65
C SER A 61 -13.17 -9.61 -4.64
N ARG A 62 -12.91 -9.32 -5.93
CA ARG A 62 -12.67 -10.34 -6.96
C ARG A 62 -11.43 -11.19 -6.68
N LYS A 63 -10.35 -10.57 -6.19
CA LYS A 63 -9.13 -11.30 -5.81
C LYS A 63 -9.38 -12.25 -4.65
N ASN A 64 -10.07 -11.80 -3.60
CA ASN A 64 -10.36 -12.63 -2.43
C ASN A 64 -11.27 -13.82 -2.77
N LYS A 65 -12.27 -13.62 -3.64
CA LYS A 65 -13.18 -14.69 -4.08
C LYS A 65 -12.52 -15.77 -4.94
N ARG A 66 -11.42 -15.49 -5.65
CA ARG A 66 -10.71 -16.51 -6.45
C ARG A 66 -9.88 -17.47 -5.62
N ASN A 67 -9.54 -17.08 -4.39
CA ASN A 67 -8.74 -17.88 -3.48
C ASN A 67 -9.62 -18.66 -2.47
N TYR A 68 -10.94 -18.68 -2.69
CA TYR A 68 -11.90 -19.49 -1.95
C TYR A 68 -12.53 -20.50 -2.90
#